data_AF-A0A1H7INF8-F1
#
_entry.id   AF-A0A1H7INF8-F1
#
_cell.length_a   1.000
_cell.length_b   1.000
_cell.length_c   1.000
_cell.angle_alpha   90.00
_cell.angle_beta   90.00
_cell.angle_gamma   90.00
#
_symmetry.space_group_name_H-M   'P 1'
#
loop_
_entity.id
_entity.type
_entity.pdbx_description
1 polymer ?
#
loop_
_entity_poly.entity_id
_entity_poly.type
_entity_poly.pdbx_seq_one_letter_code
_entity_poly.pdbx_strand_id
1 'polypeptide(L)' 'MYRDTQSYMGVLLDDNNRKPLCRLHFNRTQKYLGLFDKDKNETRHPIETLDDIYTFAEHLKGSVSYYE' A
#
# COMPACT_ATOMS: atom_id res chain seq x y z
N MET A 1 -3.75 5.42 28.33
CA MET A 1 -4.09 6.22 27.14
C MET A 1 -3.05 5.90 26.07
N TYR A 2 -3.36 4.98 25.16
CA TYR A 2 -2.40 4.51 24.16
C TYR A 2 -2.38 5.51 23.00
N ARG A 3 -1.21 6.04 22.66
CA ARG A 3 -1.02 6.87 21.48
C ARG A 3 -1.13 5.99 20.25
N ASP A 4 -1.82 6.51 19.24
CA ASP A 4 -1.93 5.91 17.92
C ASP A 4 -0.51 5.65 17.38
N THR A 5 -0.15 4.38 17.24
CA THR A 5 1.04 4.02 16.48
C THR A 5 0.63 4.03 15.02
N GLN A 6 0.97 5.12 14.32
CA GLN A 6 0.88 5.18 12.86
C GLN A 6 1.54 3.92 12.30
N SER A 7 0.74 2.98 11.82
CA SER A 7 1.22 1.65 11.44
C SER A 7 1.70 1.61 9.98
N TYR A 8 1.21 2.54 9.17
CA TYR A 8 1.52 2.66 7.75
C TYR A 8 1.21 4.08 7.24
N MET A 9 1.70 4.40 6.04
CA MET A 9 1.27 5.54 5.23
C MET A 9 0.39 5.03 4.08
N GLY A 10 -0.84 5.51 3.97
CA GLY A 10 -1.77 5.11 2.90
C GLY A 10 -1.62 5.99 1.66
N VAL A 11 -1.64 5.39 0.47
CA VAL A 11 -1.76 6.08 -0.82
C VAL A 11 -3.16 5.84 -1.35
N LEU A 12 -3.91 6.92 -1.55
CA LEU A 12 -5.31 6.87 -1.97
C LEU A 12 -5.45 7.41 -3.39
N LEU A 13 -6.31 6.78 -4.18
CA LEU A 13 -6.72 7.33 -5.46
C LEU A 13 -7.75 8.45 -5.21
N ASP A 14 -7.53 9.61 -5.81
CA ASP A 14 -8.41 10.79 -5.72
C ASP A 14 -8.76 11.22 -4.28
N ASP A 15 -7.82 11.05 -3.33
CA ASP A 15 -8.04 11.34 -1.90
C ASP A 15 -9.24 10.59 -1.29
N ASN A 16 -9.59 9.43 -1.85
CA ASN A 16 -10.75 8.66 -1.42
C ASN A 16 -10.35 7.44 -0.59
N ASN A 17 -10.75 7.43 0.68
CA ASN A 17 -10.51 6.32 1.61
C ASN A 17 -11.15 4.98 1.18
N ARG A 18 -12.11 4.99 0.24
CA ARG A 18 -12.72 3.77 -0.33
C ARG A 18 -11.94 3.23 -1.54
N LYS A 19 -10.92 3.96 -2.01
CA LYS A 19 -10.04 3.63 -3.13
C LYS A 19 -8.55 3.60 -2.73
N PRO A 20 -8.14 2.71 -1.79
CA PRO A 20 -6.74 2.58 -1.42
C PRO A 20 -5.91 1.96 -2.56
N LEU A 21 -4.81 2.58 -2.96
CA LEU A 21 -3.90 2.03 -3.97
C LEU A 21 -2.84 1.14 -3.32
N CYS A 22 -2.20 1.62 -2.25
CA CYS A 22 -1.24 0.86 -1.48
C CYS A 22 -1.05 1.43 -0.07
N ARG A 23 -0.35 0.67 0.77
CA ARG A 23 0.09 1.08 2.11
C ARG A 23 1.58 0.86 2.27
N LEU A 24 2.27 1.87 2.78
CA LEU A 24 3.70 1.84 3.03
C LEU A 24 3.95 1.53 4.51
N HIS A 25 4.48 0.36 4.81
CA HIS A 25 4.80 -0.08 6.17
C HIS A 25 6.30 0.06 6.41
N PHE A 26 6.75 1.29 6.65
CA PHE A 26 8.19 1.62 6.80
C PHE A 26 8.64 1.77 8.24
N ASN A 27 7.73 1.51 9.20
CA ASN A 27 7.97 1.74 10.63
C ASN A 27 8.67 0.55 11.32
N ARG A 28 9.23 -0.39 10.56
CA ARG A 28 9.96 -1.57 11.03
C ARG A 28 11.26 -1.74 10.24
N THR A 29 12.18 -2.55 10.77
CA THR A 29 13.46 -2.86 10.11
C THR A 29 13.25 -3.43 8.71
N GLN A 30 12.30 -4.36 8.57
CA GLN A 30 11.81 -4.81 7.26
C GLN A 30 10.71 -3.86 6.79
N LYS A 31 10.92 -3.25 5.62
CA LYS A 31 9.88 -2.45 4.96
C LYS A 31 8.94 -3.38 4.20
N TYR A 32 7.66 -3.01 4.16
CA TYR A 32 6.68 -3.69 3.33
C TYR A 32 5.85 -2.72 2.50
N LEU A 33 5.52 -3.15 1.28
CA LEU A 33 4.51 -2.55 0.43
C LEU A 33 3.21 -3.38 0.54
N GLY A 34 2.16 -2.79 1.08
CA GLY A 34 0.81 -3.36 1.12
C GLY A 34 0.08 -3.06 -0.18
N LEU A 35 -0.30 -4.09 -0.93
CA LEU A 35 -1.07 -4.00 -2.17
C LEU A 35 -2.47 -4.58 -1.97
N PHE A 36 -3.43 -4.11 -2.76
CA PHE A 36 -4.83 -4.51 -2.66
C PHE A 36 -5.28 -5.32 -3.87
N ASP A 37 -6.03 -6.38 -3.63
CA ASP A 37 -6.75 -7.10 -4.67
C ASP A 37 -8.13 -6.46 -4.98
N LYS A 38 -8.85 -7.05 -5.93
CA LYS A 38 -10.22 -6.67 -6.31
C LYS A 38 -11.22 -6.71 -5.15
N ASP A 39 -10.97 -7.57 -4.16
CA ASP A 39 -11.82 -7.77 -2.99
C ASP A 39 -11.38 -6.88 -1.81
N LYS A 40 -10.42 -5.97 -2.05
CA LYS A 40 -9.82 -5.02 -1.09
C LYS A 40 -9.06 -5.69 0.06
N ASN A 41 -8.57 -6.91 -0.14
CA ASN A 41 -7.66 -7.56 0.81
C ASN A 41 -6.25 -7.03 0.64
N GLU A 42 -5.59 -6.69 1.75
CA GLU A 42 -4.21 -6.22 1.76
C GLU A 42 -3.23 -7.41 1.81
N THR A 43 -2.29 -7.46 0.86
CA THR A 43 -1.13 -8.36 0.89
C THR A 43 0.15 -7.55 1.09
N ARG A 44 0.99 -7.94 2.05
CA ARG A 44 2.25 -7.26 2.35
C ARG A 44 3.42 -7.93 1.63
N HIS A 45 4.08 -7.16 0.78
CA HIS A 45 5.27 -7.58 0.05
C HIS A 45 6.51 -6.96 0.70
N PRO A 46 7.50 -7.76 1.14
CA PRO A 46 8.74 -7.22 1.69
C PRO A 46 9.49 -6.47 0.59
N ILE A 47 10.06 -5.32 0.96
CA ILE A 47 10.96 -4.54 0.10
C ILE A 47 12.23 -4.20 0.89
N GLU A 48 13.37 -4.21 0.22
CA GLU A 48 14.66 -3.83 0.80
C GLU A 48 14.86 -2.32 0.67
N THR A 49 14.54 -1.78 -0.50
CA THR A 49 14.70 -0.35 -0.84
C THR A 49 13.37 0.28 -1.24
N LEU A 50 13.33 1.62 -1.31
CA LEU A 50 12.15 2.32 -1.84
C LEU A 50 12.00 2.12 -3.35
N ASP A 51 13.10 1.85 -4.06
CA ASP A 51 13.08 1.66 -5.51
C ASP A 51 12.41 0.34 -5.90
N ASP A 52 12.38 -0.64 -5.00
CA ASP A 52 11.68 -1.92 -5.20
C ASP A 52 10.18 -1.72 -5.48
N ILE A 53 9.59 -0.57 -5.11
CA ILE A 53 8.21 -0.21 -5.43
C ILE A 53 7.98 -0.23 -6.96
N TYR A 54 8.97 0.13 -7.77
CA TYR A 54 8.86 0.10 -9.23
C TYR A 54 8.63 -1.32 -9.77
N THR A 55 9.09 -2.35 -9.07
CA THR A 55 8.82 -3.75 -9.42
C THR A 55 7.33 -4.09 -9.31
N PHE A 56 6.56 -3.32 -8.53
CA PHE A 56 5.11 -3.47 -8.35
C PHE A 56 4.29 -2.47 -9.16
N ALA A 57 4.91 -1.69 -10.06
CA ALA A 57 4.24 -0.65 -10.82
C ALA A 57 3.04 -1.18 -11.64
N GLU A 58 3.18 -2.35 -12.27
CA GLU A 58 2.08 -2.97 -13.03
C GLU A 58 0.92 -3.39 -12.12
N HIS A 59 1.20 -3.83 -10.90
CA HIS A 59 0.15 -4.15 -9.93
C HIS A 59 -0.58 -2.88 -9.46
N LEU A 60 0.17 -1.80 -9.20
CA LEU A 60 -0.40 -0.49 -8.81
C LEU A 60 -1.25 0.14 -9.93
N LYS A 61 -0.81 0.02 -11.19
CA LYS A 61 -1.64 0.45 -12.33
C LYS A 61 -2.88 -0.41 -12.48
N GLY A 62 -2.73 -1.73 -12.32
CA GLY A 62 -3.83 -2.69 -12.34
C GLY A 62 -4.88 -2.40 -11.25
N SER A 63 -4.47 -1.98 -10.05
CA SER A 63 -5.42 -1.72 -8.96
C SER A 63 -6.33 -0.51 -9.22
N VAL A 64 -5.92 0.43 -10.09
CA VAL A 64 -6.79 1.54 -10.54
C VAL A 64 -8.04 1.01 -11.25
N SER A 65 -7.90 -0.04 -12.06
CA SER A 65 -9.02 -0.66 -12.79
C SER A 65 -10.09 -1.29 -11.88
N TYR A 66 -9.79 -1.51 -10.60
CA TYR A 66 -10.78 -1.99 -9.64
C TYR A 66 -11.76 -0.89 -9.20
N TYR A 67 -11.52 0.36 -9.60
CA TYR A 67 -12.26 1.54 -9.16
C TYR A 67 -12.97 2.29 -10.30
N GLU A 68 -12.92 1.77 -11.52
CA GLU A 68 -13.71 2.20 -12.69
C GLU A 68 -15.15 1.66 -12.64
#